data_AF-X1QBR9-F1
#
_entry.id   AF-X1QBR9-F1
#
_cell.length_a   1.000
_cell.length_b   1.000
_cell.length_c   1.000
_cell.angle_alpha   90.00
_cell.angle_beta   90.00
_cell.angle_gamma   90.00
#
_symmetry.space_group_name_H-M   'P 1'
#
loop_
_entity.id
_entity.type
_entity.pdbx_description
1 polymer ?
#
loop_
_entity_poly.entity_id
_entity_poly.type
_entity_poly.pdbx_seq_one_letter_code
_entity_poly.pdbx_strand_id
1 'polypeptide(L)'
;MSFEDIPVPIGPVYEGERIRAKQMYVELGGPKMEKHFELCRVVSKKEIKDGQVTIHGIDLKDMEEGSTHPIGILVEVAGPELEVDLEAVFERRVHEFCNFVNGIMHLNQRYTNWLRISKTAVEKGFNSFQLLGAVLIRLYKAELPIIEQAQVTFYTNEKEIE
;
A
#
# COMPACT_ATOMS: atom_id res chain seq x y z
N MET A 1 -12.48 -12.48 5.93
CA MET A 1 -12.72 -11.28 5.11
C MET A 1 -12.74 -11.69 3.65
N SER A 2 -13.58 -11.07 2.81
CA SER A 2 -13.62 -11.33 1.37
C SER A 2 -12.92 -10.20 0.60
N PHE A 3 -12.41 -10.52 -0.59
CA PHE A 3 -11.83 -9.58 -1.57
C PHE A 3 -12.62 -9.57 -2.89
N GLU A 4 -13.87 -10.07 -2.89
CA GLU A 4 -14.74 -10.15 -4.07
C GLU A 4 -15.02 -8.80 -4.74
N ASP A 5 -14.92 -7.70 -3.99
CA ASP A 5 -15.07 -6.32 -4.45
C ASP A 5 -13.78 -5.74 -5.05
N ILE A 6 -12.66 -6.47 -5.00
CA ILE A 6 -11.40 -6.05 -5.58
C ILE A 6 -11.29 -6.59 -7.02
N PRO A 7 -10.98 -5.74 -8.02
CA PRO A 7 -11.02 -6.12 -9.45
C PRO A 7 -9.89 -7.08 -9.87
N VAL A 8 -8.94 -7.34 -8.99
CA VAL A 8 -7.81 -8.24 -9.23
C VAL A 8 -7.73 -9.29 -8.12
N PRO A 9 -7.27 -10.51 -8.44
CA PRO A 9 -7.06 -11.54 -7.44
C PRO A 9 -6.07 -11.11 -6.36
N ILE A 10 -6.34 -11.50 -5.12
CA ILE A 10 -5.46 -11.27 -3.96
C ILE A 10 -5.00 -12.63 -3.42
N GLY A 11 -3.70 -12.78 -3.16
CA GLY A 11 -3.16 -13.93 -2.43
C GLY A 11 -1.65 -14.12 -2.56
N PRO A 12 -1.05 -14.98 -1.72
CA PRO A 12 0.40 -15.19 -1.66
C PRO A 12 1.02 -15.72 -2.97
N VAL A 13 0.22 -16.38 -3.81
CA VAL A 13 0.67 -16.89 -5.12
C VAL A 13 1.19 -15.80 -6.06
N TYR A 14 0.79 -14.54 -5.85
CA TYR A 14 1.22 -13.40 -6.67
C TYR A 14 2.50 -12.73 -6.15
N GLU A 15 3.01 -13.11 -4.98
CA GLU A 15 4.10 -12.38 -4.31
C GLU A 15 5.38 -12.28 -5.16
N GLY A 16 5.65 -13.31 -5.98
CA GLY A 16 6.80 -13.38 -6.86
C GLY A 16 6.65 -12.61 -8.18
N GLU A 17 5.54 -11.92 -8.42
CA GLU A 17 5.28 -11.18 -9.66
C GLU A 17 6.34 -10.09 -9.91
N ARG A 18 6.75 -9.95 -11.17
CA ARG A 18 7.72 -8.94 -11.60
C ARG A 18 7.16 -8.13 -12.75
N ILE A 19 6.98 -6.84 -12.53
CA ILE A 19 6.44 -5.90 -13.51
C ILE A 19 7.61 -5.16 -14.16
N ARG A 20 7.87 -5.42 -15.44
CA ARG A 20 8.91 -4.70 -16.21
C ARG A 20 8.39 -3.33 -16.66
N ALA A 21 9.29 -2.42 -17.01
CA ALA A 21 8.95 -1.06 -17.43
C ALA A 21 7.91 -1.00 -18.58
N LYS A 22 7.94 -1.94 -19.52
CA LYS A 22 6.95 -2.00 -20.62
C LYS A 22 5.54 -2.43 -20.16
N GLN A 23 5.43 -3.09 -19.02
CA GLN A 23 4.19 -3.63 -18.47
C GLN A 23 3.58 -2.73 -17.38
N MET A 24 4.34 -1.76 -16.86
CA MET A 24 3.86 -0.87 -15.80
C MET A 24 2.92 0.18 -16.38
N TYR A 25 1.85 0.47 -15.64
CA TYR A 25 1.03 1.65 -15.81
C TYR A 25 1.69 2.83 -15.10
N VAL A 26 2.08 2.66 -13.84
CA VAL A 26 2.82 3.67 -13.08
C VAL A 26 3.99 3.06 -12.31
N GLU A 27 4.99 3.88 -12.07
CA GLU A 27 6.09 3.64 -11.14
C GLU A 27 5.96 4.60 -9.96
N LEU A 28 6.10 4.09 -8.73
CA LEU A 28 5.89 4.82 -7.49
C LEU A 28 7.13 4.65 -6.60
N GLY A 29 7.74 5.76 -6.19
CA GLY A 29 9.01 5.73 -5.45
C GLY A 29 10.17 5.18 -6.29
N GLY A 30 11.06 4.44 -5.64
CA GLY A 30 12.24 3.85 -6.29
C GLY A 30 13.31 4.87 -6.70
N PRO A 31 14.32 4.44 -7.48
CA PRO A 31 15.55 5.21 -7.67
C PRO A 31 15.39 6.52 -8.46
N LYS A 32 14.23 6.76 -9.08
CA LYS A 32 13.94 7.99 -9.81
C LYS A 32 13.24 9.05 -8.96
N MET A 33 12.80 8.69 -7.76
CA MET A 33 12.09 9.57 -6.84
C MET A 33 12.92 9.75 -5.58
N GLU A 34 13.20 10.98 -5.20
CA GLU A 34 13.94 11.25 -3.96
C GLU A 34 13.05 11.05 -2.72
N LYS A 35 11.76 11.39 -2.84
CA LYS A 35 10.80 11.45 -1.74
C LYS A 35 9.80 10.31 -1.81
N HIS A 36 10.02 9.30 -1.00
CA HIS A 36 9.13 8.17 -0.85
C HIS A 36 9.37 7.48 0.50
N PHE A 37 8.34 6.87 1.07
CA PHE A 37 8.46 6.06 2.27
C PHE A 37 7.31 5.05 2.41
N GLU A 38 7.50 4.13 3.32
CA GLU A 38 6.45 3.39 3.99
C GLU A 38 6.74 3.38 5.49
N LEU A 39 5.68 3.46 6.30
CA LEU A 39 5.77 3.51 7.75
C LEU A 39 4.54 2.84 8.35
N CYS A 40 4.75 2.00 9.37
CA CYS A 40 3.66 1.52 10.21
C CYS A 40 3.75 2.14 11.60
N ARG A 41 2.62 2.60 12.14
CA ARG A 41 2.54 3.17 13.49
C ARG A 41 1.46 2.50 14.33
N VAL A 42 1.79 2.19 15.57
CA VAL A 42 0.82 1.79 16.59
C VAL A 42 0.25 3.06 17.22
N VAL A 43 -1.07 3.22 17.12
CA VAL A 43 -1.77 4.41 17.61
C VAL A 43 -2.87 4.04 18.61
N SER A 44 -3.38 5.02 19.36
CA SER A 44 -4.50 4.78 20.25
C SER A 44 -5.78 4.47 19.48
N LYS A 45 -6.62 3.56 19.99
CA LYS A 45 -7.98 3.29 19.44
C LYS A 45 -8.86 4.54 19.34
N LYS A 46 -8.54 5.63 20.04
CA LYS A 46 -9.27 6.90 19.99
C LYS A 46 -8.84 7.81 18.84
N GLU A 47 -7.64 7.60 18.31
CA GLU A 47 -6.99 8.45 17.30
C GLU A 47 -7.16 7.91 15.88
N ILE A 48 -7.61 6.65 15.77
CA ILE A 48 -7.77 5.92 14.50
C ILE A 48 -9.24 5.78 14.10
N LYS A 49 -9.51 5.76 12.80
CA LYS A 49 -10.82 5.40 12.23
C LYS A 49 -10.68 4.11 11.44
N ASP A 50 -11.13 3.00 12.05
CA ASP A 50 -11.04 1.67 11.43
C ASP A 50 -11.63 1.64 10.01
N GLY A 51 -10.88 1.09 9.08
CA GLY A 51 -11.27 0.97 7.67
C GLY A 51 -11.06 2.23 6.83
N GLN A 52 -10.60 3.35 7.42
CA GLN A 52 -10.39 4.58 6.67
C GLN A 52 -9.20 4.45 5.70
N VAL A 53 -9.41 4.93 4.47
CA VAL A 53 -8.34 5.14 3.49
C VAL A 53 -8.36 6.59 3.03
N THR A 54 -7.23 7.28 3.21
CA THR A 54 -7.06 8.70 2.85
C THR A 54 -6.00 8.82 1.76
N ILE A 55 -6.22 9.73 0.80
CA ILE A 55 -5.26 10.03 -0.27
C ILE A 55 -4.96 11.53 -0.23
N HIS A 56 -3.68 11.85 -0.02
CA HIS A 56 -3.10 13.17 -0.06
C HIS A 56 -2.30 13.33 -1.34
N GLY A 57 -2.84 14.06 -2.31
CA GLY A 57 -2.31 14.18 -3.67
C GLY A 57 -3.25 13.59 -4.72
N ILE A 58 -2.69 13.16 -5.85
CA ILE A 58 -3.46 12.58 -6.95
C ILE A 58 -3.71 11.08 -6.74
N ASP A 59 -4.86 10.60 -7.18
CA ASP A 59 -5.20 9.18 -7.16
C ASP A 59 -4.70 8.48 -8.43
N LEU A 60 -4.66 7.14 -8.41
CA LEU A 60 -4.13 6.33 -9.51
C LEU A 60 -4.85 6.54 -10.85
N LYS A 61 -6.17 6.74 -10.83
CA LYS A 61 -6.99 7.03 -12.02
C LYS A 61 -6.60 8.33 -12.73
N ASP A 62 -5.98 9.26 -12.01
CA ASP A 62 -5.60 10.58 -12.49
C ASP A 62 -4.11 10.62 -12.91
N MET A 63 -3.40 9.48 -12.81
CA MET A 63 -2.02 9.33 -13.26
C MET A 63 -1.96 8.85 -14.71
N GLU A 64 -0.98 9.35 -15.47
CA GLU A 64 -0.75 8.96 -16.87
C GLU A 64 0.00 7.62 -16.98
N GLU A 65 -0.29 6.85 -18.02
CA GLU A 65 0.45 5.62 -18.31
C GLU A 65 1.94 5.90 -18.56
N GLY A 66 2.82 5.13 -17.93
CA GLY A 66 4.27 5.24 -17.99
C GLY A 66 4.86 6.31 -17.06
N SER A 67 4.02 7.05 -16.32
CA SER A 67 4.50 8.11 -15.42
C SER A 67 5.16 7.55 -14.15
N THR A 68 5.90 8.42 -13.46
CA THR A 68 6.59 8.13 -12.20
C THR A 68 6.17 9.17 -11.17
N HIS A 69 5.79 8.71 -9.97
CA HIS A 69 5.29 9.57 -8.89
C HIS A 69 5.94 9.23 -7.54
N PRO A 70 5.99 10.19 -6.59
CA PRO A 70 6.34 9.88 -5.22
C PRO A 70 5.25 8.99 -4.57
N ILE A 71 5.63 8.29 -3.50
CA ILE A 71 4.68 7.51 -2.70
C ILE A 71 5.08 7.48 -1.23
N GLY A 72 4.16 7.86 -0.37
CA GLY A 72 4.21 7.64 1.07
C GLY A 72 3.07 6.70 1.46
N ILE A 73 3.38 5.59 2.13
CA ILE A 73 2.37 4.65 2.65
C ILE A 73 2.45 4.70 4.18
N LEU A 74 1.50 5.38 4.81
CA LEU A 74 1.34 5.36 6.26
C LEU A 74 0.25 4.38 6.63
N VAL A 75 0.63 3.31 7.33
CA VAL A 75 -0.30 2.37 7.94
C VAL A 75 -0.38 2.67 9.43
N GLU A 76 -1.58 2.90 9.94
CA GLU A 76 -1.81 3.06 11.37
C GLU A 76 -2.64 1.89 11.86
N VAL A 77 -2.22 1.29 12.97
CA VAL A 77 -2.83 0.08 13.53
C VAL A 77 -3.13 0.29 15.01
N ALA A 78 -4.22 -0.30 15.49
CA ALA A 78 -4.58 -0.27 16.90
C ALA A 78 -5.14 -1.60 17.38
N GLY A 79 -4.76 -1.97 18.60
CA GLY A 79 -5.17 -3.19 19.28
C GLY A 79 -4.65 -3.14 20.73
N PRO A 80 -5.31 -3.81 21.67
CA PRO A 80 -4.96 -3.76 23.09
C PRO A 80 -3.63 -4.44 23.39
N GLU A 81 -3.22 -5.37 22.52
CA GLU A 81 -1.98 -6.15 22.61
C GLU A 81 -0.85 -5.59 21.73
N LEU A 82 -1.06 -4.45 21.06
CA LEU A 82 -0.04 -3.86 20.20
C LEU A 82 0.96 -3.03 21.02
N GLU A 83 2.24 -3.31 20.79
CA GLU A 83 3.37 -2.59 21.36
C GLU A 83 4.07 -1.78 20.26
N VAL A 84 4.49 -0.56 20.58
CA VAL A 84 5.20 0.35 19.65
C VAL A 84 6.50 -0.29 19.14
N ASP A 85 7.18 -1.11 19.95
CA ASP A 85 8.41 -1.79 19.56
C ASP A 85 8.20 -2.81 18.41
N LEU A 86 6.96 -3.19 18.12
CA LEU A 86 6.59 -4.09 17.02
C LEU A 86 6.28 -3.36 15.70
N GLU A 87 6.30 -2.02 15.68
CA GLU A 87 6.01 -1.22 14.47
C GLU A 87 6.83 -1.68 13.26
N ALA A 88 8.13 -1.94 13.44
CA ALA A 88 9.02 -2.40 12.37
C ALA A 88 8.63 -3.80 11.83
N VAL A 89 8.05 -4.66 12.66
CA VAL A 89 7.55 -5.98 12.24
C VAL A 89 6.30 -5.81 11.38
N PHE A 90 5.40 -4.91 11.78
CA PHE A 90 4.18 -4.61 11.03
C PHE A 90 4.49 -3.86 9.73
N GLU A 91 5.44 -2.93 9.73
CA GLU A 91 5.90 -2.20 8.55
C GLU A 91 6.41 -3.14 7.47
N ARG A 92 7.14 -4.21 7.85
CA ARG A 92 7.63 -5.20 6.89
C ARG A 92 6.50 -5.88 6.10
N ARG A 93 5.29 -5.96 6.67
CA ARG A 93 4.13 -6.55 6.00
C ARG A 93 3.59 -5.70 4.85
N VAL A 94 3.89 -4.39 4.78
CA VAL A 94 3.52 -3.55 3.62
C VAL A 94 4.06 -4.18 2.34
N HIS A 95 5.32 -4.65 2.38
CA HIS A 95 5.95 -5.33 1.27
C HIS A 95 5.18 -6.56 0.80
N GLU A 96 4.89 -7.48 1.71
CA GLU A 96 4.22 -8.75 1.40
C GLU A 96 2.80 -8.49 0.92
N PHE A 97 2.04 -7.65 1.62
CA PHE A 97 0.64 -7.41 1.34
C PHE A 97 0.43 -6.63 0.04
N CYS A 98 1.32 -5.71 -0.32
CA CYS A 98 1.30 -5.11 -1.66
C CYS A 98 1.54 -6.16 -2.74
N ASN A 99 2.50 -7.07 -2.54
CA ASN A 99 2.83 -8.13 -3.50
C ASN A 99 1.78 -9.25 -3.57
N PHE A 100 0.87 -9.37 -2.60
CA PHE A 100 -0.25 -10.29 -2.69
C PHE A 100 -1.32 -9.82 -3.69
N VAL A 101 -1.29 -8.56 -4.11
CA VAL A 101 -2.22 -8.01 -5.10
C VAL A 101 -1.72 -8.34 -6.51
N ASN A 102 -2.48 -9.13 -7.27
CA ASN A 102 -2.10 -9.43 -8.65
C ASN A 102 -1.94 -8.15 -9.48
N GLY A 103 -0.79 -8.01 -10.14
CA GLY A 103 -0.46 -6.86 -10.95
C GLY A 103 0.08 -5.66 -10.16
N ILE A 104 0.49 -5.86 -8.90
CA ILE A 104 1.34 -4.94 -8.13
C ILE A 104 2.67 -5.62 -7.82
N MET A 105 3.75 -4.86 -7.91
CA MET A 105 5.09 -5.28 -7.49
C MET A 105 5.63 -4.24 -6.52
N HIS A 106 5.99 -4.66 -5.31
CA HIS A 106 6.64 -3.85 -4.28
C HIS A 106 8.04 -4.39 -3.99
N LEU A 107 9.03 -3.52 -3.91
CA LEU A 107 10.43 -3.84 -3.61
C LEU A 107 10.97 -2.95 -2.49
N ASN A 108 12.05 -3.42 -1.86
CA ASN A 108 12.74 -2.76 -0.75
C ASN A 108 11.82 -2.51 0.45
N GLN A 109 12.09 -1.43 1.19
CA GLN A 109 11.38 -1.05 2.41
C GLN A 109 11.65 0.42 2.81
N ARG A 110 10.88 0.95 3.77
CA ARG A 110 11.07 2.29 4.35
C ARG A 110 11.16 3.37 3.26
N TYR A 111 12.10 4.29 3.38
CA TYR A 111 12.39 5.38 2.44
C TYR A 111 13.12 4.94 1.16
N THR A 112 13.16 3.63 0.89
CA THR A 112 13.70 3.07 -0.35
C THR A 112 12.66 2.24 -1.11
N ASN A 113 11.40 2.30 -0.67
CA ASN A 113 10.31 1.51 -1.24
C ASN A 113 10.11 1.81 -2.73
N TRP A 114 9.79 0.77 -3.49
CA TRP A 114 9.61 0.90 -4.93
C TRP A 114 8.44 0.05 -5.38
N LEU A 115 7.40 0.70 -5.88
CA LEU A 115 6.19 0.05 -6.34
C LEU A 115 6.00 0.24 -7.85
N ARG A 116 5.43 -0.78 -8.49
CA ARG A 116 4.84 -0.69 -9.82
C ARG A 116 3.45 -1.28 -9.80
N ILE A 117 2.56 -0.65 -10.56
CA ILE A 117 1.23 -1.18 -10.85
C ILE A 117 1.17 -1.48 -12.34
N SER A 118 0.69 -2.65 -12.73
CA SER A 118 0.66 -3.11 -14.12
C SER A 118 -0.50 -2.50 -14.91
N LYS A 119 -0.34 -2.36 -16.23
CA LYS A 119 -1.42 -1.96 -17.14
C LYS A 119 -2.62 -2.89 -17.03
N THR A 120 -2.37 -4.20 -16.97
CA THR A 120 -3.42 -5.21 -16.85
C THR A 120 -4.24 -5.09 -15.55
N ALA A 121 -3.63 -4.68 -14.43
CA ALA A 121 -4.39 -4.43 -13.21
C ALA A 121 -5.33 -3.23 -13.37
N VAL A 122 -4.84 -2.14 -13.95
CA VAL A 122 -5.64 -0.93 -14.21
C VAL A 122 -6.77 -1.20 -15.20
N GLU A 123 -6.49 -1.95 -16.28
CA GLU A 123 -7.49 -2.40 -17.27
C GLU A 123 -8.61 -3.24 -16.64
N LYS A 124 -8.28 -4.06 -15.63
CA LYS A 124 -9.26 -4.84 -14.86
C LYS A 124 -10.09 -4.00 -13.89
N GLY A 125 -9.70 -2.75 -13.65
CA GLY A 125 -10.40 -1.81 -12.78
C GLY A 125 -9.64 -1.43 -11.51
N PHE A 126 -8.40 -1.89 -11.31
CA PHE A 126 -7.58 -1.47 -10.17
C PHE A 126 -7.01 -0.07 -10.42
N ASN A 127 -7.86 0.95 -10.26
CA ASN A 127 -7.60 2.33 -10.69
C ASN A 127 -7.60 3.35 -9.55
N SER A 128 -7.54 2.91 -8.29
CA SER A 128 -7.52 3.83 -7.14
C SER A 128 -6.70 3.27 -5.99
N PHE A 129 -5.96 4.13 -5.30
CA PHE A 129 -5.30 3.77 -4.04
C PHE A 129 -6.30 3.46 -2.93
N GLN A 130 -7.58 3.84 -3.08
CA GLN A 130 -8.66 3.39 -2.19
C GLN A 130 -8.76 1.85 -2.16
N LEU A 131 -8.59 1.19 -3.31
CA LEU A 131 -8.60 -0.26 -3.40
C LEU A 131 -7.37 -0.87 -2.71
N LEU A 132 -6.19 -0.29 -2.93
CA LEU A 132 -4.96 -0.76 -2.29
C LEU A 132 -5.04 -0.63 -0.76
N GLY A 133 -5.47 0.53 -0.26
CA GLY A 133 -5.64 0.76 1.18
C GLY A 133 -6.64 -0.21 1.80
N ALA A 134 -7.77 -0.46 1.13
CA ALA A 134 -8.77 -1.41 1.59
C ALA A 134 -8.20 -2.84 1.67
N VAL A 135 -7.39 -3.24 0.68
CA VAL A 135 -6.71 -4.54 0.69
C VAL A 135 -5.69 -4.63 1.83
N LEU A 136 -4.83 -3.61 1.99
CA LEU A 136 -3.84 -3.57 3.06
C LEU A 136 -4.51 -3.71 4.43
N ILE A 137 -5.53 -2.90 4.73
CA ILE A 137 -6.28 -2.96 5.99
C ILE A 137 -6.83 -4.37 6.26
N ARG A 138 -7.45 -5.00 5.25
CA ARG A 138 -8.01 -6.35 5.38
C ARG A 138 -6.92 -7.39 5.62
N LEU A 139 -5.79 -7.31 4.93
CA LEU A 139 -4.67 -8.22 5.11
C LEU A 139 -3.99 -8.05 6.47
N TYR A 140 -3.78 -6.82 6.94
CA TYR A 140 -3.27 -6.56 8.30
C TYR A 140 -4.15 -7.22 9.36
N LYS A 141 -5.46 -7.05 9.28
CA LYS A 141 -6.39 -7.64 10.26
C LYS A 141 -6.52 -9.16 10.13
N ALA A 142 -6.37 -9.71 8.92
CA ALA A 142 -6.48 -11.15 8.67
C ALA A 142 -5.23 -11.92 9.12
N GLU A 143 -4.05 -11.41 8.77
CA GLU A 143 -2.76 -12.08 9.01
C GLU A 143 -2.18 -11.76 10.39
N LEU A 144 -2.60 -10.66 11.01
CA LEU A 144 -2.21 -10.26 12.35
C LEU A 144 -3.47 -9.99 13.20
N PRO A 145 -4.15 -11.03 13.71
CA PRO A 145 -5.43 -10.89 14.43
C PRO A 145 -5.38 -10.00 15.69
N ILE A 146 -4.19 -9.71 16.21
CA ILE A 146 -3.96 -8.73 17.29
C ILE A 146 -4.26 -7.28 16.87
N ILE A 147 -4.33 -7.01 15.56
CA ILE A 147 -4.74 -5.72 15.00
C ILE A 147 -6.26 -5.71 14.87
N GLU A 148 -6.93 -4.96 15.74
CA GLU A 148 -8.39 -4.81 15.69
C GLU A 148 -8.84 -3.70 14.75
N GLN A 149 -8.05 -2.64 14.64
CA GLN A 149 -8.35 -1.48 13.81
C GLN A 149 -7.15 -1.11 12.95
N ALA A 150 -7.39 -0.75 11.70
CA ALA A 150 -6.36 -0.24 10.82
C ALA A 150 -6.91 0.84 9.88
N GLN A 151 -6.07 1.82 9.56
CA GLN A 151 -6.32 2.80 8.51
C GLN A 151 -5.05 2.98 7.67
N VAL A 152 -5.22 3.46 6.44
CA VAL A 152 -4.10 3.71 5.53
C VAL A 152 -4.21 5.12 4.96
N THR A 153 -3.08 5.82 4.94
CA THR A 153 -2.96 7.12 4.30
C THR A 153 -1.88 7.05 3.22
N PHE A 154 -2.25 7.41 2.00
CA PHE A 154 -1.35 7.52 0.87
C PHE A 154 -0.97 8.98 0.63
N TYR A 155 0.31 9.23 0.41
CA TYR A 155 0.84 10.51 -0.04
C TYR A 155 1.42 10.35 -1.44
N THR A 156 0.90 11.08 -2.41
CA THR A 156 1.37 11.06 -3.81
C THR A 156 1.83 12.45 -4.28
N ASN A 157 2.06 13.35 -3.32
CA ASN A 157 2.60 14.68 -3.52
C ASN A 157 3.91 14.83 -2.74
N GLU A 158 4.99 15.23 -3.42
CA GLU A 158 6.31 15.40 -2.82
C GLU A 158 6.33 16.42 -1.68
N LYS A 159 5.42 17.39 -1.68
CA LYS A 159 5.36 18.42 -0.62
C LYS A 159 4.86 17.88 0.71
N GLU A 160 4.12 16.78 0.69
CA GLU A 160 3.60 16.13 1.88
C GLU A 160 4.51 14.99 2.36
N ILE A 161 5.58 14.71 1.61
CA ILE A 161 6.62 13.74 1.95
C ILE A 161 7.90 14.52 2.23
N GLU A 162 8.13 14.83 3.50
CA GLU A 162 9.35 15.48 4.00
C GLU A 162 9.96 14.67 5.14
#